data_AF-A0A3A9IXH5-F1
#
_entry.id   AF-A0A3A9IXH5-F1
#
_cell.length_a   1.000
_cell.length_b   1.000
_cell.length_c   1.000
_cell.angle_alpha   90.00
_cell.angle_beta   90.00
_cell.angle_gamma   90.00
#
_symmetry.space_group_name_H-M   'P 1'
#
loop_
_entity.id
_entity.type
_entity.pdbx_description
1 polymer ?
#
loop_
_entity_poly.entity_id
_entity_poly.type
_entity_poly.pdbx_seq_one_letter_code
_entity_poly.pdbx_strand_id
1 'polypeptide(L)'
;MKVTPEGWVVLRIPPDEKEERVGVFKIFASWRQDDRWRLSSGTGTLSTIARQGDFLVWKQSSGNDYWLPFDGENGMTFYTCGVLENMLNALELDQGEVIIHLLRDGQFDYEELRHLEF
;
A
#
# COMPACT_ATOMS: atom_id res chain seq x y z
N MET A 1 15.54 -0.37 5.56
CA MET A 1 15.24 -1.01 6.87
C MET A 1 14.05 -1.94 6.70
N LYS A 2 14.02 -3.09 7.39
CA LYS A 2 12.87 -4.01 7.36
C LYS A 2 11.72 -3.46 8.20
N VAL A 3 10.52 -3.43 7.63
CA VAL A 3 9.27 -3.03 8.29
C VAL A 3 8.29 -4.19 8.18
N THR A 4 7.83 -4.72 9.32
CA THR A 4 6.90 -5.85 9.37
C THR A 4 5.65 -5.43 10.14
N PRO A 5 4.59 -4.96 9.46
CA PRO A 5 3.33 -4.64 10.12
C PRO A 5 2.49 -5.89 10.40
N GLU A 6 1.52 -5.74 11.31
CA GLU A 6 0.51 -6.77 11.60
C GLU A 6 -0.68 -6.68 10.65
N GLY A 7 -0.93 -5.48 10.10
CA GLY A 7 -1.85 -5.34 8.99
C GLY A 7 -1.50 -4.24 8.03
N TRP A 8 -2.12 -4.28 6.86
CA TRP A 8 -1.77 -3.37 5.78
C TRP A 8 -2.88 -3.26 4.74
N VAL A 9 -2.86 -2.14 4.02
CA VAL A 9 -3.58 -1.93 2.77
C VAL A 9 -2.68 -1.23 1.76
N VAL A 10 -2.91 -1.48 0.48
CA VAL A 10 -2.20 -0.80 -0.61
C VAL A 10 -3.11 0.27 -1.20
N LEU A 11 -2.60 1.49 -1.27
CA LEU A 11 -3.26 2.64 -1.85
C LEU A 11 -2.64 2.91 -3.21
N ARG A 12 -3.45 2.95 -4.27
CA ARG A 12 -3.05 3.45 -5.59
C ARG A 12 -3.57 4.85 -5.74
N ILE A 13 -2.62 5.78 -5.80
CA ILE A 13 -2.89 7.18 -6.11
C ILE A 13 -2.70 7.32 -7.63
N PRO A 14 -3.74 7.79 -8.36
CA PRO A 14 -3.67 7.91 -9.81
C PRO A 14 -2.66 8.98 -10.25
N PRO A 15 -2.16 8.93 -11.49
CA PRO A 15 -1.39 10.01 -12.07
C PRO A 15 -2.26 11.27 -12.16
N ASP A 16 -1.61 12.42 -12.03
CA ASP A 16 -2.24 13.71 -12.26
C ASP A 16 -1.59 14.37 -13.47
N GLU A 17 -2.32 14.38 -14.59
CA GLU A 17 -1.85 14.96 -15.85
C GLU A 17 -1.66 16.48 -15.76
N LYS A 18 -2.39 17.17 -14.88
CA LYS A 18 -2.28 18.63 -14.74
C LYS A 18 -1.01 19.04 -13.99
N GLU A 19 -0.56 18.18 -13.08
CA GLU A 19 0.63 18.40 -12.26
C GLU A 19 1.84 17.54 -12.70
N GLU A 20 1.74 16.86 -13.84
CA GLU A 20 2.77 15.95 -14.38
C GLU A 20 3.24 14.88 -13.35
N ARG A 21 2.33 14.44 -12.47
CA ARG A 21 2.64 13.44 -11.45
C ARG A 21 2.37 12.04 -11.98
N VAL A 22 3.36 11.15 -11.84
CA VAL A 22 3.18 9.72 -12.10
C VAL A 22 2.37 9.08 -10.97
N GLY A 23 1.56 8.08 -11.32
CA GLY A 23 0.81 7.30 -10.33
C GLY A 23 1.74 6.62 -9.34
N VAL A 24 1.31 6.52 -8.08
CA VAL A 24 2.13 5.97 -6.99
C VAL A 24 1.33 4.99 -6.14
N PHE A 25 1.98 3.88 -5.81
CA PHE A 25 1.48 2.95 -4.83
C PHE A 25 2.09 3.23 -3.47
N LYS A 26 1.25 3.33 -2.44
CA LYS A 26 1.66 3.47 -1.05
C LYS A 26 1.10 2.33 -0.22
N ILE A 27 1.79 2.03 0.87
CA ILE A 27 1.39 1.03 1.85
C ILE A 27 0.99 1.78 3.11
N PHE A 28 -0.26 1.64 3.54
CA PHE A 28 -0.66 1.98 4.89
C PHE A 28 -0.47 0.75 5.76
N ALA A 29 0.43 0.84 6.72
CA ALA A 29 0.84 -0.24 7.62
C ALA A 29 0.32 0.03 9.03
N SER A 30 -0.20 -1.00 9.70
CA SER A 30 -0.75 -0.94 11.06
C SER A 30 -0.12 -1.98 11.99
N TRP A 31 0.00 -1.62 13.26
CA TRP A 31 0.33 -2.50 14.39
C TRP A 31 -0.79 -2.38 15.41
N ARG A 32 -1.58 -3.45 15.56
CA ARG A 32 -2.84 -3.45 16.31
C ARG A 32 -2.60 -3.40 17.81
N GLN A 33 -1.47 -3.93 18.28
CA GLN A 33 -1.15 -3.97 19.71
C GLN A 33 -1.09 -2.56 20.35
N ASP A 34 -0.62 -1.55 19.61
CA ASP A 34 -0.41 -0.19 20.12
C ASP A 34 -1.12 0.90 19.29
N ASP A 35 -2.05 0.52 18.41
CA ASP A 35 -2.72 1.43 17.47
C ASP A 35 -1.75 2.27 16.60
N ARG A 36 -0.53 1.77 16.40
CA ARG A 36 0.48 2.45 15.60
C ARG A 36 0.19 2.25 14.13
N TRP A 37 0.48 3.28 13.35
CA TRP A 37 0.35 3.23 11.89
C TRP A 37 1.51 3.94 11.22
N ARG A 38 1.72 3.63 9.95
CA ARG A 38 2.71 4.29 9.11
C ARG A 38 2.29 4.25 7.65
N LEU A 39 2.37 5.39 6.96
CA LEU A 39 2.27 5.44 5.51
C LEU A 39 3.66 5.33 4.89
N SER A 40 3.81 4.51 3.86
CA SER A 40 5.06 4.38 3.13
C SER A 40 5.36 5.60 2.24
N SER A 41 6.62 5.76 1.86
CA SER A 41 7.03 6.79 0.90
C SER A 41 6.41 6.55 -0.48
N GLY A 42 6.09 5.31 -0.79
CA GLY A 42 5.48 4.88 -2.05
C GLY A 42 6.51 4.38 -3.07
N THR A 43 5.99 3.87 -4.18
CA THR A 43 6.75 3.41 -5.34
C THR A 43 5.87 3.54 -6.59
N GLY A 44 6.47 3.94 -7.71
CA GLY A 44 5.77 4.02 -9.00
C GLY A 44 5.69 2.68 -9.74
N THR A 45 6.24 1.60 -9.19
CA THR A 45 6.31 0.30 -9.85
C THR A 45 5.96 -0.85 -8.91
N LEU A 46 5.25 -1.81 -9.48
CA LEU A 46 4.88 -3.09 -8.88
C LEU A 46 5.95 -4.17 -9.11
N SER A 47 6.88 -3.95 -10.05
CA SER A 47 7.96 -4.89 -10.40
C SER A 47 8.88 -5.32 -9.26
N THR A 48 8.92 -4.54 -8.17
CA THR A 48 9.75 -4.83 -6.99
C THR A 48 9.04 -5.67 -5.92
N ILE A 49 7.78 -6.04 -6.16
CA ILE A 49 7.02 -6.96 -5.33
C ILE A 49 7.59 -8.37 -5.49
N ALA A 50 7.84 -9.04 -4.39
CA ALA A 50 8.28 -10.43 -4.39
C ALA A 50 7.62 -11.21 -3.25
N ARG A 51 7.20 -12.45 -3.52
CA ARG A 51 6.80 -13.39 -2.46
C ARG A 51 8.03 -13.96 -1.76
N GLN A 52 8.05 -13.93 -0.42
CA GLN A 52 9.05 -14.61 0.39
C GLN A 52 8.36 -15.31 1.57
N GLY A 53 8.21 -16.63 1.47
CA GLY A 53 7.44 -17.42 2.44
C GLY A 53 5.99 -16.94 2.51
N ASP A 54 5.55 -16.58 3.71
CA ASP A 54 4.20 -16.10 4.02
C ASP A 54 4.07 -14.57 3.92
N PHE A 55 5.06 -13.91 3.30
CA PHE A 55 5.09 -12.47 3.14
C PHE A 55 5.12 -12.05 1.67
N LEU A 56 4.40 -10.97 1.38
CA LEU A 56 4.64 -10.11 0.24
C LEU A 56 5.69 -9.07 0.62
N VAL A 57 6.84 -9.08 -0.04
CA VAL A 57 7.93 -8.14 0.22
C VAL A 57 7.92 -7.05 -0.84
N TRP A 58 7.84 -5.80 -0.43
CA TRP A 58 7.79 -4.67 -1.35
C TRP A 58 8.75 -3.54 -0.94
N LYS A 59 9.65 -3.19 -1.85
CA LYS A 59 10.61 -2.11 -1.67
C LYS A 59 9.96 -0.76 -1.93
N GLN A 60 10.27 0.21 -1.08
CA GLN A 60 9.74 1.57 -1.17
C GLN A 60 10.88 2.55 -1.47
N SER A 61 10.54 3.70 -2.08
CA SER A 61 11.52 4.73 -2.51
C SER A 61 12.45 5.22 -1.39
N SER A 62 11.98 5.18 -0.13
CA SER A 62 12.77 5.54 1.06
C SER A 62 13.82 4.49 1.47
N GLY A 63 13.94 3.37 0.75
CA GLY A 63 14.85 2.26 1.11
C GLY A 63 14.32 1.38 2.24
N ASN A 64 13.02 1.48 2.54
CA ASN A 64 12.35 0.55 3.45
C ASN A 64 11.78 -0.64 2.68
N ASP A 65 11.99 -1.82 3.23
CA ASP A 65 11.43 -3.07 2.71
C ASP A 65 10.26 -3.45 3.60
N TYR A 66 9.06 -3.41 3.04
CA TYR A 66 7.84 -3.79 3.75
C TYR A 66 7.60 -5.28 3.56
N TRP A 67 7.52 -6.01 4.66
CA TRP A 67 7.23 -7.44 4.71
C TRP A 67 5.80 -7.61 5.18
N LEU A 68 4.90 -7.72 4.21
CA LEU A 68 3.46 -7.70 4.39
C LEU A 68 2.96 -9.14 4.55
N PRO A 69 2.53 -9.57 5.74
CA PRO A 69 2.03 -10.93 5.92
C PRO A 69 0.69 -11.09 5.19
N PHE A 70 0.49 -12.20 4.49
CA PHE A 70 -0.74 -12.40 3.69
C PHE A 70 -2.01 -12.43 4.54
N ASP A 71 -1.94 -12.90 5.79
CA ASP A 71 -3.04 -12.91 6.75
C ASP A 71 -3.28 -11.55 7.44
N GLY A 72 -2.42 -10.57 7.19
CA GLY A 72 -2.53 -9.21 7.72
C GLY A 72 -3.30 -8.23 6.83
N GLU A 73 -3.73 -8.65 5.64
CA GLU A 73 -4.46 -7.77 4.73
C GLU A 73 -5.72 -7.18 5.38
N ASN A 74 -5.94 -5.87 5.19
CA ASN A 74 -7.03 -5.11 5.81
C ASN A 74 -7.03 -5.15 7.36
N GLY A 75 -5.88 -5.47 7.92
CA GLY A 75 -5.71 -5.76 9.33
C GLY A 75 -5.61 -4.52 10.22
N MET A 76 -6.70 -3.83 10.46
CA MET A 76 -6.74 -2.58 11.23
C MET A 76 -7.56 -2.68 12.50
N THR A 77 -7.28 -1.78 13.44
CA THR A 77 -8.15 -1.48 14.58
C THR A 77 -9.17 -0.42 14.20
N PHE A 78 -10.18 -0.19 15.03
CA PHE A 78 -11.15 0.89 14.81
C PHE A 78 -10.47 2.26 14.66
N TYR A 79 -9.47 2.54 15.50
CA TYR A 79 -8.72 3.79 15.44
C TYR A 79 -7.93 3.94 14.15
N THR A 80 -7.14 2.93 13.78
CA THR A 80 -6.30 2.99 12.56
C THR A 80 -7.15 2.98 11.28
N CYS A 81 -8.34 2.38 11.30
CA CYS A 81 -9.33 2.50 10.24
C CYS A 81 -9.80 3.96 10.07
N GLY A 82 -10.17 4.63 11.17
CA GLY A 82 -10.54 6.05 11.13
C GLY A 82 -9.41 6.97 10.66
N VAL A 83 -8.16 6.65 10.99
CA VAL A 83 -6.99 7.37 10.44
C VAL A 83 -6.90 7.17 8.93
N LEU A 84 -7.06 5.94 8.44
CA LEU A 84 -7.05 5.64 7.02
C LEU A 84 -8.18 6.37 6.28
N GLU A 85 -9.41 6.32 6.79
CA GLU A 85 -10.56 7.02 6.20
C GLU A 85 -10.33 8.52 6.07
N ASN A 86 -9.83 9.17 7.12
CA ASN A 86 -9.47 10.60 7.07
C ASN A 86 -8.38 10.89 6.04
N MET A 87 -7.41 9.99 5.90
CA MET A 87 -6.34 10.12 4.92
C MET A 87 -6.84 9.94 3.49
N LEU A 88 -7.71 8.97 3.24
CA LEU A 88 -8.33 8.75 1.94
C LEU A 88 -9.16 9.96 1.52
N ASN A 89 -10.01 10.47 2.41
CA ASN A 89 -10.79 11.69 2.16
C ASN A 89 -9.88 12.88 1.79
N ALA A 90 -8.77 13.06 2.50
CA ALA A 90 -7.82 14.14 2.20
C ALA A 90 -7.12 13.94 0.85
N LEU A 91 -6.69 12.72 0.53
CA LEU A 91 -6.06 12.39 -0.74
C LEU A 91 -7.02 12.51 -1.91
N GLU A 92 -8.29 12.12 -1.75
CA GLU A 92 -9.29 12.20 -2.80
C GLU A 92 -9.67 13.65 -3.14
N LEU A 93 -9.72 14.51 -2.13
CA LEU A 93 -9.92 15.94 -2.31
C LEU A 93 -8.75 16.62 -3.06
N ASP A 94 -7.52 16.14 -2.85
CA ASP A 94 -6.30 16.73 -3.42
C ASP A 94 -5.90 16.12 -4.78
N GLN A 95 -6.07 14.81 -4.95
CA GLN A 95 -5.45 14.01 -6.02
C GLN A 95 -6.45 13.14 -6.79
N GLY A 96 -7.75 13.23 -6.49
CA GLY A 96 -8.79 12.43 -7.12
C GLY A 96 -8.91 11.02 -6.55
N GLU A 97 -9.77 10.20 -7.16
CA GLU A 97 -10.18 8.88 -6.63
C GLU A 97 -8.96 7.99 -6.29
N VAL A 98 -8.85 7.59 -5.01
CA VAL A 98 -7.80 6.69 -4.53
C VAL A 98 -8.32 5.27 -4.49
N ILE A 99 -7.64 4.36 -5.18
CA ILE A 99 -8.06 2.96 -5.25
C ILE A 99 -7.35 2.16 -4.16
N ILE A 100 -8.12 1.49 -3.29
CA ILE A 100 -7.57 0.52 -2.33
C ILE A 100 -7.44 -0.82 -3.05
N HIS A 101 -6.21 -1.31 -3.17
CA HIS A 101 -5.93 -2.64 -3.71
C HIS A 101 -5.86 -3.67 -2.59
N LEU A 102 -6.65 -4.73 -2.75
CA LEU A 102 -6.51 -5.97 -2.00
C LEU A 102 -5.61 -6.91 -2.80
N LEU A 103 -4.47 -7.27 -2.22
CA LEU A 103 -3.48 -8.18 -2.78
C LEU A 103 -3.54 -9.53 -2.03
N ARG A 104 -4.56 -10.33 -2.33
CA ARG A 104 -4.81 -11.64 -1.69
C ARG A 104 -3.89 -12.74 -2.21
N ASP A 105 -3.50 -13.67 -1.32
CA ASP A 105 -2.79 -14.90 -1.73
C ASP A 105 -3.66 -15.69 -2.74
N GLY A 106 -3.06 -16.04 -3.88
CA GLY A 106 -3.72 -16.75 -4.98
C GLY A 106 -4.43 -15.90 -6.04
N GLN A 107 -4.54 -14.57 -5.88
CA GLN A 107 -5.03 -13.65 -6.94
C GLN A 107 -3.91 -12.88 -7.67
N PHE A 108 -2.66 -13.16 -7.34
CA PHE A 108 -1.51 -12.58 -8.03
C PHE A 108 -1.28 -13.29 -9.37
N ASP A 109 -1.89 -12.79 -10.44
CA ASP A 109 -1.26 -12.88 -11.74
C ASP A 109 -0.28 -11.69 -11.86
N TYR A 110 1.02 -11.97 -11.86
CA TYR A 110 2.04 -10.93 -12.02
C TYR A 110 1.90 -10.20 -13.37
N GLU A 111 1.23 -10.80 -14.37
CA GLU A 111 0.90 -10.14 -15.63
C GLU A 111 -0.26 -9.12 -15.48
N GLU A 112 -1.24 -9.33 -14.58
CA GLU A 112 -2.28 -8.32 -14.30
C GLU A 112 -1.72 -7.07 -13.62
N LEU A 113 -0.69 -7.23 -12.77
CA LEU A 113 -0.02 -6.11 -12.13
C LEU A 113 0.69 -5.19 -13.14
N ARG A 114 1.21 -5.73 -14.26
CA ARG A 114 1.82 -4.90 -15.32
C ARG A 114 0.81 -4.00 -16.02
N HIS A 115 -0.47 -4.40 -16.07
CA HIS A 115 -1.54 -3.55 -16.61
C HIS A 115 -1.97 -2.44 -15.65
N LEU A 116 -1.54 -2.48 -14.38
CA LEU A 116 -1.74 -1.42 -13.38
C LEU A 116 -0.59 -0.42 -13.33
N GLU A 117 0.55 -0.74 -13.95
CA GLU A 117 1.64 0.20 -14.22
C GLU A 117 1.21 1.14 -15.37
N PHE A 118 1.52 2.43 -15.24
CA PHE A 118 1.17 3.47 -16.21
C PHE A 118 2.28 3.66 -17.24
#